data_AF-A0A9X3F5Z2-F1
#
_entry.id   AF-A0A9X3F5Z2-F1
#
_cell.length_a   1.000
_cell.length_b   1.000
_cell.length_c   1.000
_cell.angle_alpha   90.00
_cell.angle_beta   90.00
_cell.angle_gamma   90.00
#
_symmetry.space_group_name_H-M   'P 1'
#
loop_
_entity.id
_entity.type
_entity.pdbx_description
1 polymer ?
#
loop_
_entity_poly.entity_id
_entity_poly.type
_entity_poly.pdbx_seq_one_letter_code
_entity_poly.pdbx_strand_id
1 'polypeptide(L)'
;MIGWGLADEAFFARMLPELAAAPKPFFAFLVTLSLHHPYDEFPPALRRLQLGALEGTSLGNYLHGIHHLDAALAELFAGLEAAGLADSTAVAIYGDHDARLGVTPEIAALAGEPAGSPSLRLRLERVPGFLVLPKGQVTGEVDAVGSHVDLAPTWLHYLGVPAPPAFVGRPLVPARAGRGWLPSPTARRWATSACSRSPGRTSPRRGLFTAEGARIEREACTGLVERARRALAVSRAIADHDLARALPSGTEPGP
;
A
#
# COMPACT_ATOMS: atom_id res chain seq x y z
N MET A 1 8.28 23.20 7.22
CA MET A 1 6.98 22.52 7.06
C MET A 1 6.78 22.23 5.59
N ILE A 2 6.17 21.10 5.26
CA ILE A 2 5.78 20.72 3.90
C ILE A 2 4.33 20.25 3.97
N GLY A 3 3.49 20.69 3.03
CA GLY A 3 2.06 20.37 3.04
C GLY A 3 1.40 20.77 4.35
N TRP A 4 0.84 19.79 5.06
CA TRP A 4 0.03 20.02 6.26
C TRP A 4 0.82 20.10 7.57
N GLY A 5 2.13 19.85 7.57
CA GLY A 5 2.86 19.87 8.84
C GLY A 5 4.37 19.65 8.78
N LEU A 6 4.86 18.90 9.76
CA LEU A 6 6.28 18.61 9.93
C LEU A 6 6.79 17.85 8.70
N ALA A 7 7.93 18.30 8.18
CA ALA A 7 8.57 17.66 7.05
C ALA A 7 9.11 16.28 7.46
N ASP A 8 9.03 15.29 6.58
CA ASP A 8 9.24 13.88 6.94
C ASP A 8 10.67 13.60 7.45
N GLU A 9 11.69 14.32 6.94
CA GLU A 9 13.07 14.27 7.40
C GLU A 9 13.20 14.73 8.86
N ALA A 10 12.53 15.85 9.21
CA ALA A 10 12.53 16.36 10.57
C ALA A 10 11.71 15.46 11.51
N PHE A 11 10.63 14.87 11.01
CA PHE A 11 9.83 13.89 11.73
C PHE A 11 10.65 12.64 12.06
N PHE A 12 11.30 12.02 11.07
CA PHE A 12 12.13 10.83 11.31
C PHE A 12 13.31 11.13 12.22
N ALA A 13 14.00 12.26 12.03
CA ALA A 13 15.08 12.69 12.93
C ALA A 13 14.62 12.79 14.39
N ARG A 14 13.39 13.28 14.63
CA ARG A 14 12.80 13.35 15.98
C ARG A 14 12.42 11.98 16.54
N MET A 15 12.01 11.04 15.69
CA MET A 15 11.57 9.70 16.11
C MET A 15 12.74 8.75 16.39
N LEU A 16 13.87 8.89 15.71
CA LEU A 16 15.03 8.00 15.86
C LEU A 16 15.51 7.83 17.32
N PRO A 17 15.69 8.89 18.14
CA PRO A 17 16.03 8.75 19.56
C PRO A 17 14.99 7.97 20.37
N GLU A 18 13.70 8.15 20.07
CA GLU A 18 12.62 7.42 20.75
C GLU A 18 12.66 5.93 20.40
N LEU A 19 12.91 5.59 19.13
CA LEU A 19 13.08 4.20 18.68
C LEU A 19 14.29 3.54 19.34
N ALA A 20 15.40 4.27 19.49
CA ALA A 20 16.62 3.76 20.13
C ALA A 20 16.44 3.52 21.63
N ALA A 21 15.66 4.38 22.30
CA ALA A 21 15.39 4.28 23.75
C ALA A 21 14.23 3.33 24.10
N ALA A 22 13.41 2.93 23.12
CA ALA A 22 12.25 2.09 23.36
C ALA A 22 12.62 0.71 23.94
N PRO A 23 11.86 0.20 24.94
CA PRO A 23 12.00 -1.17 25.40
C PRO A 23 11.80 -2.17 24.26
N LYS A 24 12.67 -3.18 24.18
CA LYS A 24 12.63 -4.21 23.14
C LYS A 24 11.91 -5.48 23.64
N PRO A 25 11.11 -6.17 22.79
CA PRO A 25 10.75 -5.79 21.43
C PRO A 25 9.77 -4.61 21.40
N PHE A 26 9.83 -3.80 20.33
CA PHE A 26 8.90 -2.70 20.11
C PHE A 26 8.12 -2.89 18.80
N PHE A 27 6.97 -2.21 18.72
CA PHE A 27 6.26 -1.94 17.48
C PHE A 27 6.07 -0.43 17.37
N ALA A 28 6.54 0.16 16.26
CA ALA A 28 6.39 1.58 15.99
C ALA A 28 5.61 1.77 14.70
N PHE A 29 4.62 2.67 14.74
CA PHE A 29 3.83 3.05 13.59
C PHE A 29 4.03 4.54 13.32
N LEU A 30 4.76 4.84 12.25
CA LEU A 30 5.15 6.20 11.88
C LEU A 30 4.31 6.65 10.68
N VAL A 31 3.54 7.72 10.83
CA VAL A 31 2.67 8.26 9.78
C VAL A 31 3.30 9.54 9.25
N THR A 32 3.76 9.51 8.01
CA THR A 32 4.32 10.68 7.31
C THR A 32 3.20 11.63 6.86
N LEU A 33 3.56 12.88 6.54
CA LEU A 33 2.56 13.91 6.22
C LEU A 33 2.95 14.81 5.04
N SER A 34 4.22 14.83 4.63
CA SER A 34 4.69 15.76 3.59
C SER A 34 4.01 15.54 2.23
N LEU A 35 3.51 14.32 1.98
CA LEU A 35 2.81 13.91 0.76
C LEU A 35 1.28 14.01 0.84
N HIS A 36 0.75 14.96 1.61
CA HIS A 36 -0.70 15.16 1.67
C HIS A 36 -1.22 16.07 0.55
N HIS A 37 -2.38 15.71 -0.03
CA HIS A 37 -3.13 16.57 -0.96
C HIS A 37 -3.47 17.93 -0.30
N PRO A 38 -3.65 19.03 -1.06
CA PRO A 38 -3.87 19.12 -2.52
C PRO A 38 -2.61 19.26 -3.40
N TYR A 39 -1.41 19.28 -2.82
CA TYR A 39 -0.15 19.54 -3.53
C TYR A 39 -0.12 20.90 -4.27
N ASP A 40 -0.78 21.91 -3.74
CA ASP A 40 -0.82 23.25 -4.38
C ASP A 40 0.55 23.93 -4.37
N GLU A 41 1.37 23.65 -3.36
CA GLU A 41 2.71 24.22 -3.23
C GLU A 41 3.71 23.21 -2.67
N PHE A 42 4.95 23.32 -3.13
CA PHE A 42 6.12 22.67 -2.53
C PHE A 42 7.23 23.71 -2.29
N PRO A 43 7.91 23.71 -1.12
CA PRO A 43 8.87 24.76 -0.76
C PRO A 43 9.97 24.92 -1.82
N PRO A 44 10.16 26.13 -2.40
CA PRO A 44 11.14 26.34 -3.47
C PRO A 44 12.56 25.92 -3.11
N ALA A 45 12.98 26.15 -1.86
CA ALA A 45 14.32 25.80 -1.38
C ALA A 45 14.59 24.29 -1.32
N LEU A 46 13.54 23.46 -1.30
CA LEU A 46 13.63 22.01 -1.25
C LEU A 46 13.46 21.35 -2.63
N ARG A 47 13.18 22.13 -3.68
CA ARG A 47 13.02 21.58 -5.04
C ARG A 47 14.36 21.09 -5.57
N ARG A 48 14.40 19.83 -6.00
CA ARG A 48 15.60 19.18 -6.56
C ARG A 48 15.42 18.68 -7.99
N LEU A 49 14.17 18.46 -8.41
CA LEU A 49 13.86 17.98 -9.76
C LEU A 49 13.77 19.15 -10.74
N GLN A 50 14.02 18.89 -12.02
CA GLN A 50 13.76 19.84 -13.10
C GLN A 50 12.57 19.30 -13.89
N LEU A 51 11.37 19.83 -13.63
CA LEU A 51 10.11 19.23 -14.08
C LEU A 51 9.52 19.86 -15.35
N GLY A 52 10.16 20.91 -15.87
CA GLY A 52 9.76 21.58 -17.12
C GLY A 52 8.30 22.04 -17.09
N ALA A 53 7.47 21.49 -17.98
CA ALA A 53 6.06 21.86 -18.09
C ALA A 53 5.22 21.49 -16.84
N LEU A 54 5.73 20.63 -15.96
CA LEU A 54 5.05 20.27 -14.71
C LEU A 54 5.38 21.21 -13.55
N GLU A 55 6.32 22.14 -13.71
CA GLU A 55 6.66 23.12 -12.67
C GLU A 55 5.43 23.94 -12.25
N GLY A 56 5.20 24.05 -10.94
CA GLY A 56 4.05 24.76 -10.38
C GLY A 56 2.71 24.05 -10.54
N THR A 57 2.66 22.84 -11.13
CA THR A 57 1.44 22.01 -11.16
C THR A 57 1.33 21.13 -9.91
N SER A 58 0.12 20.69 -9.55
CA SER A 58 -0.06 19.74 -8.43
C SER A 58 0.68 18.43 -8.64
N LEU A 59 0.78 17.95 -9.89
CA LEU A 59 1.59 16.78 -10.23
C LEU A 59 3.08 17.06 -10.00
N GLY A 60 3.58 18.22 -10.41
CA GLY A 60 4.98 18.57 -10.20
C GLY A 60 5.34 18.71 -8.71
N ASN A 61 4.46 19.34 -7.92
CA ASN A 61 4.63 19.43 -6.48
C ASN A 61 4.57 18.05 -5.80
N TYR A 62 3.69 17.14 -6.26
CA TYR A 62 3.70 15.74 -5.82
C TYR A 62 5.04 15.05 -6.14
N LEU A 63 5.61 15.27 -7.33
CA LEU A 63 6.90 14.69 -7.73
C LEU A 63 8.06 15.20 -6.88
N HIS A 64 8.07 16.49 -6.52
CA HIS A 64 9.04 17.00 -5.54
C HIS A 64 8.83 16.38 -4.15
N GLY A 65 7.58 16.27 -3.71
CA GLY A 65 7.25 15.67 -2.42
C GLY A 65 7.66 14.20 -2.30
N ILE A 66 7.43 13.39 -3.34
CA ILE A 66 7.80 11.96 -3.30
C ILE A 66 9.31 11.78 -3.33
N HIS A 67 10.04 12.61 -4.08
CA HIS A 67 11.50 12.63 -4.05
C HIS A 67 12.04 13.06 -2.68
N HIS A 68 11.38 14.00 -2.02
CA HIS A 68 11.74 14.42 -0.67
C HIS A 68 11.49 13.33 0.38
N LEU A 69 10.35 12.63 0.31
CA LEU A 69 10.09 11.47 1.16
C LEU A 69 11.12 10.36 0.93
N ASP A 70 11.52 10.09 -0.31
CA ASP A 70 12.56 9.11 -0.63
C ASP A 70 13.89 9.44 0.06
N ALA A 71 14.32 10.70 0.00
CA ALA A 71 15.50 11.16 0.74
C ALA A 71 15.34 11.04 2.27
N ALA A 72 14.18 11.40 2.82
CA ALA A 72 13.88 11.26 4.24
C ALA A 72 13.89 9.79 4.71
N LEU A 73 13.41 8.87 3.88
CA LEU A 73 13.50 7.43 4.14
C LEU A 73 14.96 6.95 4.13
N ALA A 74 15.79 7.43 3.19
CA ALA A 74 17.21 7.11 3.19
C ALA A 74 17.90 7.56 4.50
N GLU A 75 17.56 8.76 4.99
CA GLU A 75 18.04 9.26 6.29
C GLU A 75 17.53 8.43 7.47
N LEU A 76 16.27 7.98 7.45
CA LEU A 76 15.73 7.06 8.46
C LEU A 76 16.54 5.76 8.52
N PHE A 77 16.81 5.12 7.37
CA PHE A 77 17.59 3.88 7.34
C PHE A 77 19.03 4.08 7.82
N ALA A 78 19.70 5.15 7.40
CA ALA A 78 21.02 5.50 7.90
C ALA A 78 21.02 5.74 9.42
N GLY A 79 19.96 6.39 9.94
CA GLY A 79 19.77 6.60 11.36
C GLY A 79 19.55 5.30 12.15
N LEU A 80 18.76 4.37 11.60
CA LEU A 80 18.57 3.04 12.18
C LEU A 80 19.88 2.24 12.23
N GLU A 81 20.72 2.34 11.20
CA GLU A 81 22.05 1.73 11.16
C GLU A 81 22.97 2.34 12.23
N ALA A 82 23.07 3.67 12.28
CA ALA A 82 23.88 4.39 13.26
C ALA A 82 23.45 4.12 14.71
N ALA A 83 22.16 3.88 14.94
CA ALA A 83 21.60 3.51 16.25
C ALA A 83 21.76 2.02 16.60
N GLY A 84 22.35 1.20 15.72
CA GLY A 84 22.49 -0.25 15.91
C GLY A 84 21.15 -1.02 15.88
N LEU A 85 20.12 -0.46 15.22
CA LEU A 85 18.79 -1.05 15.12
C LEU A 85 18.56 -1.81 13.82
N ALA A 86 19.28 -1.50 12.74
CA ALA A 86 19.08 -2.07 11.41
C ALA A 86 19.10 -3.62 11.39
N ASP A 87 20.01 -4.23 12.15
CA ASP A 87 20.22 -5.68 12.19
C ASP A 87 19.22 -6.47 13.05
N SER A 88 18.31 -5.78 13.74
CA SER A 88 17.32 -6.37 14.63
C SER A 88 15.89 -5.85 14.43
N THR A 89 15.68 -5.00 13.43
CA THR A 89 14.40 -4.34 13.19
C THR A 89 13.91 -4.65 11.78
N ALA A 90 12.69 -5.18 11.67
CA ALA A 90 12.00 -5.23 10.39
C ALA A 90 11.32 -3.88 10.12
N VAL A 91 11.50 -3.32 8.93
CA VAL A 91 10.90 -2.04 8.54
C VAL A 91 9.91 -2.29 7.41
N ALA A 92 8.63 -2.04 7.67
CA ALA A 92 7.57 -2.11 6.67
C ALA A 92 7.23 -0.70 6.18
N ILE A 93 7.19 -0.51 4.86
CA ILE A 93 6.83 0.75 4.21
C ILE A 93 5.69 0.45 3.25
N TYR A 94 4.56 1.16 3.38
CA TYR A 94 3.45 1.00 2.45
C TYR A 94 2.76 2.34 2.20
N GLY A 95 2.28 2.55 0.97
CA GLY A 95 1.40 3.69 0.69
C GLY A 95 0.00 3.42 1.23
N ASP A 96 -0.64 4.41 1.84
CA ASP A 96 -1.97 4.29 2.43
C ASP A 96 -3.08 4.32 1.36
N HIS A 97 -2.96 5.20 0.37
CA HIS A 97 -3.88 5.31 -0.77
C HIS A 97 -3.26 5.99 -2.00
N ASP A 98 -4.03 6.08 -3.11
CA ASP A 98 -3.62 6.79 -4.33
C ASP A 98 -3.36 8.28 -4.07
N ALA A 99 -2.57 8.95 -4.89
CA ALA A 99 -2.25 10.37 -4.73
C ALA A 99 -3.48 11.32 -4.79
N ARG A 100 -4.68 10.83 -5.08
CA ARG A 100 -5.92 11.63 -5.24
C ARG A 100 -5.82 12.76 -6.27
N LEU A 101 -4.81 12.72 -7.15
CA LEU A 101 -4.71 13.60 -8.31
C LEU A 101 -5.76 13.20 -9.35
N GLY A 102 -6.32 14.21 -10.03
CA GLY A 102 -7.23 14.00 -11.16
C GLY A 102 -6.52 13.29 -12.31
N VAL A 103 -7.25 12.55 -13.15
CA VAL A 103 -6.65 11.92 -14.34
C VAL A 103 -6.44 12.98 -15.42
N THR A 104 -5.18 13.37 -15.65
CA THR A 104 -4.75 14.25 -16.75
C THR A 104 -3.98 13.47 -17.81
N PRO A 105 -3.79 14.02 -19.03
CA PRO A 105 -2.94 13.38 -20.05
C PRO A 105 -1.52 13.06 -19.56
N GLU A 106 -0.93 13.92 -18.73
CA GLU A 106 0.40 13.76 -18.14
C GLU A 106 0.43 12.57 -17.17
N ILE A 107 -0.58 12.43 -16.31
CA ILE A 107 -0.69 11.30 -15.38
C ILE A 107 -0.93 9.99 -16.15
N ALA A 108 -1.75 10.03 -17.19
CA ALA A 108 -1.97 8.86 -18.05
C ALA A 108 -0.67 8.43 -18.73
N ALA A 109 0.10 9.39 -19.28
CA ALA A 109 1.40 9.16 -19.86
C ALA A 109 2.40 8.57 -18.84
N LEU A 110 2.47 9.10 -17.62
CA LEU A 110 3.30 8.55 -16.54
C LEU A 110 2.90 7.12 -16.16
N ALA A 111 1.60 6.80 -16.21
CA ALA A 111 1.10 5.45 -15.97
C ALA A 111 1.33 4.49 -17.15
N GLY A 112 1.88 4.96 -18.27
CA GLY A 112 2.09 4.17 -19.49
C GLY A 112 0.79 3.73 -20.16
N GLU A 113 -0.31 4.44 -19.94
CA GLU A 113 -1.66 4.06 -20.38
C GLU A 113 -2.35 5.24 -21.08
N PRO A 114 -3.17 5.01 -22.11
CA PRO A 114 -4.02 6.06 -22.67
C PRO A 114 -4.97 6.64 -21.62
N ALA A 115 -5.23 7.95 -21.63
CA ALA A 115 -6.15 8.60 -20.68
C ALA A 115 -7.58 7.99 -20.68
N GLY A 116 -7.99 7.39 -21.80
CA GLY A 116 -9.26 6.68 -21.94
C GLY A 116 -9.25 5.21 -21.51
N SER A 117 -8.12 4.67 -21.07
CA SER A 117 -7.94 3.24 -20.79
C SER A 117 -8.83 2.79 -19.60
N PRO A 118 -9.60 1.69 -19.74
CA PRO A 118 -10.40 1.16 -18.64
C PRO A 118 -9.57 0.70 -17.43
N SER A 119 -8.29 0.34 -17.63
CA SER A 119 -7.36 -0.12 -16.58
C SER A 119 -6.65 1.04 -15.86
N LEU A 120 -6.61 2.24 -16.44
CA LEU A 120 -5.82 3.37 -15.92
C LEU A 120 -6.12 3.65 -14.45
N ARG A 121 -7.39 3.70 -14.06
CA ARG A 121 -7.76 3.97 -12.66
C ARG A 121 -7.23 2.91 -11.69
N LEU A 122 -7.20 1.65 -12.11
CA LEU A 122 -6.69 0.55 -11.28
C LEU A 122 -5.18 0.58 -11.18
N ARG A 123 -4.48 1.01 -12.23
CA ARG A 123 -3.03 1.25 -12.16
C ARG A 123 -2.70 2.37 -11.18
N LEU A 124 -3.46 3.47 -11.23
CA LEU A 124 -3.28 4.62 -10.35
C LEU A 124 -3.66 4.34 -8.89
N GLU A 125 -4.47 3.30 -8.64
CA GLU A 125 -4.83 2.85 -7.28
C GLU A 125 -3.78 1.90 -6.67
N ARG A 126 -2.69 1.56 -7.40
CA ARG A 126 -1.57 0.79 -6.84
C ARG A 126 -0.72 1.67 -5.95
N VAL A 127 -0.38 1.14 -4.78
CA VAL A 127 0.53 1.77 -3.81
C VAL A 127 1.73 0.85 -3.58
N PRO A 128 2.92 1.40 -3.26
CA PRO A 128 4.07 0.59 -2.93
C PRO A 128 3.86 -0.20 -1.63
N GLY A 129 4.52 -1.35 -1.52
CA GLY A 129 4.59 -2.15 -0.30
C GLY A 129 5.94 -2.84 -0.21
N PHE A 130 6.74 -2.46 0.78
CA PHE A 130 8.08 -2.97 1.04
C PHE A 130 8.15 -3.55 2.45
N LEU A 131 8.92 -4.63 2.60
CA LEU A 131 9.30 -5.18 3.89
C LEU A 131 10.80 -5.42 3.89
N VAL A 132 11.53 -4.58 4.62
CA VAL A 132 12.97 -4.71 4.81
C VAL A 132 13.20 -5.55 6.06
N LEU A 133 13.71 -6.77 5.87
CA LEU A 133 14.04 -7.68 6.96
C LEU A 133 15.48 -7.46 7.43
N PRO A 134 15.76 -7.59 8.74
CA PRO A 134 17.10 -7.46 9.27
C PRO A 134 18.05 -8.45 8.61
N LYS A 135 19.29 -8.02 8.37
CA LYS A 135 20.36 -8.86 7.77
C LYS A 135 20.02 -9.47 6.41
N GLY A 136 19.03 -8.92 5.70
CA GLY A 136 18.64 -9.40 4.38
C GLY A 136 18.19 -10.86 4.37
N GLN A 137 17.55 -11.33 5.46
CA GLN A 137 17.12 -12.74 5.64
C GLN A 137 16.40 -13.33 4.42
N VAL A 138 15.54 -12.53 3.78
CA VAL A 138 14.88 -12.86 2.52
C VAL A 138 14.91 -11.63 1.63
N THR A 139 15.22 -11.84 0.35
CA THR A 139 15.16 -10.82 -0.69
C THR A 139 14.37 -11.38 -1.87
N GLY A 140 13.64 -10.50 -2.56
CA GLY A 140 12.88 -10.88 -3.74
C GLY A 140 11.61 -10.06 -3.92
N GLU A 141 10.98 -10.26 -5.06
CA GLU A 141 9.71 -9.62 -5.41
C GLU A 141 8.57 -10.63 -5.30
N VAL A 142 7.40 -10.14 -4.90
CA VAL A 142 6.17 -10.94 -4.85
C VAL A 142 5.23 -10.45 -5.93
N ASP A 143 5.20 -11.15 -7.07
CA ASP A 143 4.32 -10.83 -8.22
C ASP A 143 2.85 -11.27 -7.99
N ALA A 144 2.42 -11.36 -6.73
CA ALA A 144 1.04 -11.64 -6.37
C ALA A 144 0.28 -10.33 -6.12
N VAL A 145 -0.91 -10.21 -6.70
CA VAL A 145 -1.81 -9.10 -6.40
C VAL A 145 -2.29 -9.17 -4.94
N GLY A 146 -1.87 -8.23 -4.11
CA GLY A 146 -2.27 -8.11 -2.71
C GLY A 146 -2.97 -6.79 -2.41
N SER A 147 -3.63 -6.71 -1.26
CA SER A 147 -4.24 -5.48 -0.72
C SER A 147 -3.74 -5.15 0.69
N HIS A 148 -4.14 -4.01 1.26
CA HIS A 148 -3.79 -3.67 2.65
C HIS A 148 -4.17 -4.73 3.68
N VAL A 149 -5.24 -5.51 3.46
CA VAL A 149 -5.65 -6.58 4.39
C VAL A 149 -4.64 -7.72 4.46
N ASP A 150 -3.76 -7.85 3.45
CA ASP A 150 -2.73 -8.86 3.37
C ASP A 150 -1.41 -8.41 4.06
N LEU A 151 -1.24 -7.12 4.35
CA LEU A 151 0.01 -6.59 4.93
C LEU A 151 0.28 -7.15 6.32
N ALA A 152 -0.69 -7.02 7.24
CA ALA A 152 -0.53 -7.49 8.61
C ALA A 152 -0.24 -9.01 8.71
N PRO A 153 -0.98 -9.93 8.06
CA PRO A 153 -0.63 -11.35 8.08
C PRO A 153 0.71 -11.64 7.37
N THR A 154 1.14 -10.82 6.40
CA THR A 154 2.47 -10.94 5.79
C THR A 154 3.58 -10.61 6.79
N TRP A 155 3.46 -9.50 7.51
CA TRP A 155 4.46 -9.11 8.51
C TRP A 155 4.54 -10.14 9.65
N LEU A 156 3.39 -10.57 10.18
CA LEU A 156 3.34 -11.60 11.22
C LEU A 156 3.99 -12.92 10.76
N HIS A 157 3.79 -13.31 9.50
CA HIS A 157 4.44 -14.49 8.92
C HIS A 157 5.97 -14.41 9.00
N TYR A 158 6.58 -13.30 8.58
CA TYR A 158 8.04 -13.14 8.65
C TYR A 158 8.57 -12.98 10.08
N LEU A 159 7.73 -12.50 11.00
CA LEU A 159 8.05 -12.44 12.43
C LEU A 159 7.86 -13.78 13.17
N GLY A 160 7.35 -14.82 12.50
CA GLY A 160 7.04 -16.10 13.14
C GLY A 160 5.85 -16.05 14.10
N VAL A 161 5.00 -15.02 14.00
CA VAL A 161 3.82 -14.82 14.85
C VAL A 161 2.58 -15.35 14.13
N PRO A 162 1.76 -16.21 14.78
CA PRO A 162 0.49 -16.64 14.20
C PRO A 162 -0.45 -15.44 13.95
N ALA A 163 -0.99 -15.35 12.74
CA ALA A 163 -1.99 -14.33 12.44
C ALA A 163 -3.30 -14.61 13.21
N PRO A 164 -3.94 -13.58 13.81
CA PRO A 164 -5.23 -13.75 14.45
C PRO A 164 -6.28 -14.34 13.48
N PRO A 165 -7.16 -15.23 13.94
CA PRO A 165 -8.22 -15.80 13.09
C PRO A 165 -9.18 -14.77 12.49
N ALA A 166 -9.24 -13.58 13.09
CA ALA A 166 -10.03 -12.45 12.61
C ALA A 166 -9.49 -11.83 11.31
N PHE A 167 -8.22 -12.07 10.96
CA PHE A 167 -7.62 -11.49 9.77
C PHE A 167 -8.14 -12.21 8.52
N VAL A 168 -8.73 -11.46 7.60
CA VAL A 168 -9.28 -11.99 6.34
C VAL A 168 -8.26 -12.06 5.20
N GLY A 169 -7.13 -11.36 5.35
CA GLY A 169 -6.03 -11.41 4.38
C GLY A 169 -5.17 -12.64 4.54
N ARG A 170 -4.12 -12.72 3.73
CA ARG A 170 -3.14 -13.81 3.77
C ARG A 170 -1.72 -13.30 3.59
N PRO A 171 -0.72 -14.08 4.02
CA PRO A 171 0.67 -13.72 3.78
C PRO A 171 1.01 -13.66 2.28
N LEU A 172 1.63 -12.57 1.85
CA LEU A 172 2.25 -12.37 0.55
C LEU A 172 3.71 -12.83 0.65
N VAL A 173 3.98 -14.04 0.16
CA VAL A 173 5.31 -14.66 0.20
C VAL A 173 5.68 -15.21 -1.19
N PRO A 174 6.98 -15.21 -1.57
CA PRO A 174 7.41 -15.67 -2.90
C PRO A 174 6.90 -17.07 -3.26
N ALA A 175 6.93 -18.01 -2.30
CA ALA A 175 6.48 -19.40 -2.49
C ALA A 175 4.95 -19.56 -2.72
N ARG A 176 4.15 -18.49 -2.60
CA ARG A 176 2.69 -18.51 -2.80
C ARG A 176 2.22 -17.53 -3.90
N ALA A 177 3.13 -17.04 -4.74
CA ALA A 177 2.79 -16.15 -5.85
C ALA A 177 1.71 -16.76 -6.78
N GLY A 178 0.74 -15.95 -7.21
CA GLY A 178 -0.28 -16.34 -8.21
C GLY A 178 -1.74 -16.48 -7.75
N ARG A 179 -2.09 -16.24 -6.47
CA ARG A 179 -3.50 -16.37 -6.01
C ARG A 179 -4.15 -15.05 -5.57
N GLY A 180 -3.62 -13.90 -5.96
CA GLY A 180 -3.97 -12.54 -5.49
C GLY A 180 -5.45 -12.11 -5.49
N TRP A 181 -5.91 -11.29 -4.52
CA TRP A 181 -7.28 -10.73 -4.48
C TRP A 181 -7.37 -9.36 -3.77
N LEU A 182 -8.10 -8.39 -4.36
CA LEU A 182 -8.37 -7.06 -3.82
C LEU A 182 -9.89 -6.86 -3.58
N PRO A 183 -10.37 -6.83 -2.32
CA PRO A 183 -11.64 -6.19 -2.00
C PRO A 183 -11.52 -4.67 -2.05
N SER A 184 -12.44 -3.98 -2.74
CA SER A 184 -12.74 -2.58 -2.39
C SER A 184 -13.70 -2.54 -1.21
N PRO A 185 -13.60 -1.52 -0.31
CA PRO A 185 -14.50 -1.36 0.84
C PRO A 185 -16.01 -1.38 0.50
N THR A 186 -16.37 -1.08 -0.75
CA THR A 186 -17.79 -1.03 -1.18
C THR A 186 -18.28 -2.31 -1.85
N ALA A 187 -17.43 -3.32 -2.06
CA ALA A 187 -17.67 -4.48 -2.94
C ALA A 187 -18.00 -4.11 -4.41
N ARG A 188 -18.00 -2.82 -4.79
CA ARG A 188 -18.34 -2.34 -6.14
C ARG A 188 -17.13 -2.34 -7.09
N ARG A 189 -15.92 -2.36 -6.54
CA ARG A 189 -14.66 -2.54 -7.26
C ARG A 189 -13.93 -3.73 -6.64
N TRP A 190 -13.27 -4.51 -7.46
CA TRP A 190 -12.40 -5.60 -7.04
C TRP A 190 -11.41 -5.79 -8.17
N ALA A 191 -10.19 -6.15 -7.82
CA ALA A 191 -9.14 -6.45 -8.76
C ALA A 191 -8.36 -7.69 -8.32
N THR A 192 -7.95 -8.49 -9.27
CA THR A 192 -7.10 -9.67 -9.11
C THR A 192 -6.07 -9.59 -10.23
N SER A 193 -5.08 -10.48 -10.25
CA SER A 193 -4.20 -10.60 -11.43
C SER A 193 -4.98 -10.92 -12.71
N ALA A 194 -6.20 -11.46 -12.60
CA ALA A 194 -7.01 -11.89 -13.73
C ALA A 194 -8.14 -10.92 -14.12
N CYS A 195 -8.73 -10.18 -13.18
CA CYS A 195 -10.00 -9.50 -13.38
C CYS A 195 -10.16 -8.23 -12.57
N SER A 196 -10.74 -7.20 -13.18
CA SER A 196 -11.09 -5.92 -12.58
C SER A 196 -12.40 -5.35 -13.12
N ARG A 197 -13.10 -4.50 -12.34
CA ARG A 197 -14.37 -3.88 -12.74
C ARG A 197 -14.27 -2.35 -12.76
N SER A 198 -14.48 -1.75 -13.93
CA SER A 198 -14.56 -0.29 -14.09
C SER A 198 -16.00 0.22 -13.82
N PRO A 199 -16.21 1.21 -12.93
CA PRO A 199 -17.52 1.75 -12.61
C PRO A 199 -17.89 2.94 -13.51
N GLY A 200 -18.21 2.69 -14.78
CA GLY A 200 -18.87 3.68 -15.62
C GLY A 200 -20.40 3.63 -15.43
N ARG A 201 -21.01 4.70 -14.94
CA ARG A 201 -22.48 4.81 -14.80
C ARG A 201 -23.18 5.11 -16.15
N THR A 202 -22.44 5.64 -17.13
CA THR A 202 -22.93 6.02 -18.47
C THR A 202 -21.80 5.89 -19.51
N SER A 203 -21.54 4.68 -20.03
CA SER A 203 -20.65 4.47 -21.18
C SER A 203 -20.75 3.03 -21.71
N PRO A 204 -20.53 2.76 -23.02
CA PRO A 204 -20.34 1.42 -23.58
C PRO A 204 -19.16 0.62 -22.96
N ARG A 205 -18.41 1.24 -22.03
CA ARG A 205 -17.28 0.70 -21.27
C ARG A 205 -17.66 -0.15 -20.03
N ARG A 206 -18.93 -0.55 -19.88
CA ARG A 206 -19.31 -1.56 -18.88
C ARG A 206 -18.73 -2.92 -19.29
N GLY A 207 -17.82 -3.45 -18.48
CA GLY A 207 -17.17 -4.73 -18.72
C GLY A 207 -16.23 -5.11 -17.58
N LEU A 208 -15.72 -6.34 -17.63
CA LEU A 208 -14.59 -6.78 -16.81
C LEU A 208 -13.32 -6.67 -17.66
N PHE A 209 -12.21 -6.33 -17.02
CA PHE A 209 -10.93 -6.16 -17.70
C PHE A 209 -9.78 -6.81 -16.93
N THR A 210 -8.78 -7.34 -17.60
CA THR A 210 -7.54 -7.80 -16.95
C THR A 210 -6.78 -6.59 -16.39
N ALA A 211 -5.70 -6.83 -15.64
CA ALA A 211 -4.84 -5.75 -15.14
C ALA A 211 -4.19 -4.94 -16.30
N GLU A 212 -4.04 -5.57 -17.46
CA GLU A 212 -3.51 -5.01 -18.71
C GLU A 212 -4.61 -4.35 -19.57
N GLY A 213 -5.86 -4.33 -19.11
CA GLY A 213 -6.96 -3.67 -19.81
C GLY A 213 -7.65 -4.51 -20.89
N ALA A 214 -7.32 -5.79 -21.03
CA ALA A 214 -8.01 -6.69 -21.96
C ALA A 214 -9.40 -7.06 -21.43
N ARG A 215 -10.44 -7.07 -22.28
CA ARG A 215 -11.81 -7.40 -21.87
C ARG A 215 -11.93 -8.88 -21.54
N ILE A 216 -12.73 -9.21 -20.52
CA ILE A 216 -12.96 -10.59 -20.05
C ILE A 216 -14.44 -10.88 -19.82
N GLU A 217 -14.79 -12.15 -19.98
CA GLU A 217 -16.12 -12.68 -19.75
C GLU A 217 -16.47 -12.75 -18.25
N ARG A 218 -17.76 -12.65 -17.95
CA ARG A 218 -18.26 -12.55 -16.57
C ARG A 218 -18.01 -13.83 -15.77
N GLU A 219 -18.15 -14.96 -16.43
CA GLU A 219 -18.04 -16.30 -15.87
C GLU A 219 -16.62 -16.53 -15.32
N ALA A 220 -15.59 -16.01 -16.01
CA ALA A 220 -14.19 -16.10 -15.60
C ALA A 220 -13.91 -15.46 -14.22
N CYS A 221 -14.77 -14.55 -13.77
CA CYS A 221 -14.55 -13.82 -12.53
C CYS A 221 -15.61 -14.07 -11.45
N THR A 222 -16.64 -14.89 -11.72
CA THR A 222 -17.77 -15.09 -10.79
C THR A 222 -17.32 -15.67 -9.44
N GLY A 223 -16.45 -16.68 -9.45
CA GLY A 223 -15.89 -17.25 -8.23
C GLY A 223 -15.03 -16.27 -7.42
N LEU A 224 -14.37 -15.31 -8.09
CA LEU A 224 -13.60 -14.26 -7.43
C LEU A 224 -14.52 -13.24 -6.75
N VAL A 225 -15.62 -12.87 -7.41
CA VAL A 225 -16.64 -11.95 -6.86
C VAL A 225 -17.28 -12.52 -5.60
N GLU A 226 -17.63 -13.81 -5.60
CA GLU A 226 -18.28 -14.42 -4.45
C GLU A 226 -17.33 -14.56 -3.25
N ARG A 227 -16.06 -14.95 -3.49
CA ARG A 227 -15.02 -14.88 -2.46
C ARG A 227 -14.89 -13.46 -1.91
N ALA A 228 -14.97 -12.47 -2.79
CA ALA A 228 -14.80 -11.08 -2.42
C ALA A 228 -15.87 -10.57 -1.47
N ARG A 229 -17.12 -10.82 -1.84
CA ARG A 229 -18.30 -10.49 -1.04
C ARG A 229 -18.26 -11.21 0.29
N ARG A 230 -17.90 -12.49 0.30
CA ARG A 230 -17.79 -13.28 1.53
C ARG A 230 -16.77 -12.69 2.48
N ALA A 231 -15.56 -12.38 2.01
CA ALA A 231 -14.52 -11.82 2.87
C ALA A 231 -14.89 -10.43 3.41
N LEU A 232 -15.52 -9.56 2.62
CA LEU A 232 -16.06 -8.29 3.10
C LEU A 232 -17.18 -8.47 4.13
N ALA A 233 -18.09 -9.43 3.89
CA ALA A 233 -19.16 -9.74 4.83
C ALA A 233 -18.61 -10.27 6.16
N VAL A 234 -17.61 -11.16 6.12
CA VAL A 234 -16.93 -11.67 7.32
C VAL A 234 -16.19 -10.55 8.04
N SER A 235 -15.39 -9.75 7.34
CA SER A 235 -14.68 -8.61 7.93
C SER A 235 -15.63 -7.64 8.60
N ARG A 236 -16.77 -7.35 7.96
CA ARG A 236 -17.80 -6.48 8.52
C ARG A 236 -18.48 -7.10 9.74
N ALA A 237 -18.84 -8.38 9.69
CA ALA A 237 -19.44 -9.06 10.83
C ALA A 237 -18.50 -9.06 12.05
N ILE A 238 -17.19 -9.26 11.83
CA ILE A 238 -16.19 -9.20 12.91
C ILE A 238 -16.16 -7.80 13.53
N ALA A 239 -16.13 -6.75 12.72
CA ALA A 239 -16.06 -5.37 13.19
C ALA A 239 -17.36 -4.89 13.85
N ASP A 240 -18.51 -5.08 13.19
CA ASP A 240 -19.82 -4.58 13.62
C ASP A 240 -20.33 -5.30 14.89
N HIS A 241 -19.81 -6.50 15.19
CA HIS A 241 -20.24 -7.31 16.33
C HIS A 241 -19.12 -7.67 17.33
N ASP A 242 -17.94 -7.03 17.25
CA ASP A 242 -16.78 -7.28 18.12
C ASP A 242 -16.42 -8.79 18.24
N LEU A 243 -16.53 -9.54 17.15
CA LEU A 243 -16.37 -11.01 17.19
C LEU A 243 -14.91 -11.44 17.31
N ALA A 244 -13.95 -10.53 17.13
CA ALA A 244 -12.53 -10.86 17.20
C ALA A 244 -12.13 -11.51 18.53
N ARG A 245 -12.80 -11.12 19.64
CA ARG A 245 -12.57 -11.67 20.99
C ARG A 245 -13.17 -13.06 21.20
N ALA A 246 -14.18 -13.41 20.42
CA ALA A 246 -14.90 -14.67 20.53
C ALA A 246 -14.33 -15.76 19.61
N LEU A 247 -13.46 -15.40 18.66
CA LEU A 247 -12.78 -16.35 17.80
C LEU A 247 -11.70 -17.07 18.61
N PRO A 248 -11.66 -18.42 18.61
CA PRO A 248 -10.66 -19.16 19.37
C PRO A 248 -9.27 -18.80 18.85
N SER A 249 -8.38 -18.31 19.72
CA SER A 249 -6.96 -18.17 19.41
C SER A 249 -6.46 -19.57 19.05
N GLY A 250 -6.04 -19.78 17.80
CA GLY A 250 -5.55 -21.08 17.29
C GLY A 250 -4.23 -21.56 17.91
N THR A 251 -3.98 -21.24 19.17
CA THR A 251 -2.86 -21.68 20.00
C THR A 251 -3.39 -22.68 21.03
N GLU A 252 -3.92 -23.81 20.59
CA GLU A 252 -3.76 -25.00 21.43
C GLU A 252 -2.32 -25.46 21.27
N PRO A 253 -1.54 -25.62 22.35
CA PRO A 253 -0.28 -26.33 22.25
C PRO A 253 -0.63 -27.76 21.82
N GLY A 254 -0.12 -28.20 20.67
CA GLY A 254 -0.20 -29.60 20.28
C GLY A 254 0.43 -30.50 21.36
N PRO A 255 0.00 -31.78 21.44
CA PRO A 255 0.41 -32.71 22.49
C PRO A 255 1.93 -32.90 22.59
#